data_AF-A0A7K0S098-F1
#
_entry.id   AF-A0A7K0S098-F1
#
_cell.length_a   1.000
_cell.length_b   1.000
_cell.length_c   1.000
_cell.angle_alpha   90.00
_cell.angle_beta   90.00
_cell.angle_gamma   90.00
#
_symmetry.space_group_name_H-M   'P 1'
#
loop_
_entity.id
_entity.type
_entity.pdbx_description
1 polymer ?
#
loop_
_entity_poly.entity_id
_entity_poly.type
_entity_poly.pdbx_seq_one_letter_code
_entity_poly.pdbx_strand_id
1 'polypeptide(L)'
;MLFDLRGKGRRRTVKIVYGGLALLIGLGLVAFGIGGATSGGLVDAIGGSGSGSNTSVYSDQAKALSKKVAADPKDEASWAALTKAQIQQASIIGYDQNTQSFNAAGKAALAKGAASWESYLALNPKKPDDRVASLMINAYGPGGLNQPAKSAGALKVVIESRGPSAALYSQLAVLTYLAGEKRESEIAEQRALELTPANKRKLVAAQLATQRTQIDSAQAQAAQQKSQGTPGLGG
;
A
#
# COMPACT_ATOMS: atom_id res chain seq x y z
N MET A 1 36.00 -0.36 -12.38
CA MET A 1 36.11 1.01 -12.93
C MET A 1 36.36 1.95 -11.77
N LEU A 2 37.62 2.36 -11.61
CA LEU A 2 38.09 3.15 -10.47
C LEU A 2 37.79 4.62 -10.76
N PHE A 3 36.75 5.18 -10.14
CA PHE A 3 36.37 6.58 -10.36
C PHE A 3 37.40 7.50 -9.71
N ASP A 4 38.21 8.15 -10.55
CA ASP A 4 39.14 9.20 -10.15
C ASP A 4 38.38 10.42 -9.56
N LEU A 5 38.71 10.77 -8.32
CA LEU A 5 38.07 11.80 -7.49
C LEU A 5 39.03 12.96 -7.15
N ARG A 6 40.07 13.22 -7.97
CA ARG A 6 41.08 14.25 -7.69
C ARG A 6 40.67 15.71 -7.94
N GLY A 7 39.44 16.01 -8.35
CA GLY A 7 38.96 17.40 -8.52
C GLY A 7 38.36 18.02 -7.25
N LYS A 8 38.94 19.14 -6.78
CA LYS A 8 38.56 19.87 -5.53
C LYS A 8 37.07 20.29 -5.44
N GLY A 9 36.37 20.41 -6.58
CA GLY A 9 34.94 20.73 -6.66
C GLY A 9 33.98 19.52 -6.62
N ARG A 10 34.38 18.34 -7.13
CA ARG A 10 33.49 17.16 -7.21
C ARG A 10 33.18 16.56 -5.83
N ARG A 11 34.03 16.76 -4.83
CA ARG A 11 33.78 16.30 -3.46
C ARG A 11 32.55 16.97 -2.82
N ARG A 12 32.26 18.24 -3.13
CA ARG A 12 31.06 18.91 -2.61
C ARG A 12 29.80 18.45 -3.32
N THR A 13 29.82 18.33 -4.66
CA THR A 13 28.69 17.81 -5.44
C THR A 13 28.34 16.38 -5.04
N VAL A 14 29.36 15.52 -4.88
CA VAL A 14 29.17 14.13 -4.40
C VAL A 14 28.58 14.13 -2.99
N LYS A 15 29.07 14.95 -2.06
CA LYS A 15 28.48 15.06 -0.71
C LYS A 15 27.05 15.58 -0.71
N ILE A 16 26.68 16.50 -1.62
CA ILE A 16 25.31 17.01 -1.75
C ILE A 16 24.40 15.94 -2.36
N VAL A 17 24.86 15.22 -3.38
CA VAL A 17 24.10 14.15 -4.03
C VAL A 17 23.89 13.00 -3.05
N TYR A 18 24.93 12.50 -2.39
CA TYR A 18 24.79 11.41 -1.41
C TYR A 18 24.11 11.86 -0.11
N GLY A 19 24.31 13.11 0.33
CA GLY A 19 23.56 13.69 1.45
C GLY A 19 22.07 13.86 1.14
N GLY A 20 21.74 14.30 -0.08
CA GLY A 20 20.38 14.35 -0.58
C GLY A 20 19.77 12.96 -0.79
N LEU A 21 20.54 11.99 -1.29
CA LEU A 21 20.10 10.60 -1.43
C LEU A 21 19.83 9.96 -0.07
N ALA A 22 20.70 10.18 0.92
CA ALA A 22 20.54 9.67 2.28
C ALA A 22 19.36 10.34 2.99
N LEU A 23 19.09 11.62 2.71
CA LEU A 23 17.90 12.32 3.21
C LEU A 23 16.62 11.83 2.50
N LEU A 24 16.67 11.50 1.21
CA LEU A 24 15.55 10.93 0.47
C LEU A 24 15.22 9.51 0.91
N ILE A 25 16.24 8.69 1.20
CA ILE A 25 16.06 7.36 1.78
C ILE A 25 15.57 7.50 3.24
N GLY A 26 16.19 8.36 4.04
CA GLY A 26 15.81 8.56 5.45
C GLY A 26 14.42 9.18 5.66
N LEU A 27 14.03 10.16 4.84
CA LEU A 27 12.70 10.79 4.91
C LEU A 27 11.62 9.98 4.17
N GLY A 28 12.00 9.23 3.13
CA GLY A 28 11.10 8.30 2.44
C GLY A 28 10.61 7.19 3.37
N LEU A 29 11.47 6.69 4.26
CA LEU A 29 11.13 5.65 5.23
C LEU A 29 10.35 6.18 6.45
N VAL A 30 10.69 7.37 6.97
CA VAL A 30 10.13 7.88 8.23
C VAL A 30 8.83 8.68 8.04
N ALA A 31 8.65 9.36 6.91
CA ALA A 31 7.46 10.20 6.68
C ALA A 31 6.33 9.51 5.90
N PHE A 32 6.60 8.39 5.23
CA PHE A 32 5.62 7.69 4.39
C PHE A 32 5.20 6.31 4.91
N GLY A 33 5.74 5.82 6.03
CA GLY A 33 5.23 4.62 6.71
C GLY A 33 5.18 3.35 5.85
N ILE A 34 5.84 3.36 4.69
CA ILE A 34 5.92 2.24 3.76
C ILE A 34 7.42 2.01 3.57
N GLY A 35 7.98 1.14 4.42
CA GLY A 35 9.21 0.43 4.09
C GLY A 35 10.50 0.81 4.81
N GLY A 36 10.52 0.90 6.15
CA GLY A 36 11.66 0.36 6.92
C GLY A 36 11.99 1.04 8.25
N ALA A 37 12.38 0.21 9.22
CA ALA A 37 13.02 0.55 10.48
C ALA A 37 12.22 1.41 11.49
N THR A 38 11.02 0.95 11.87
CA THR A 38 10.70 0.87 13.30
C THR A 38 11.05 -0.53 13.78
N SER A 39 12.29 -0.68 14.26
CA SER A 39 12.60 -1.74 15.22
C SER A 39 11.71 -1.51 16.44
N GLY A 40 10.68 -2.37 16.58
CA GLY A 40 9.74 -2.37 17.69
C GLY A 40 8.32 -1.97 17.26
N GLY A 41 7.41 -2.96 17.18
CA GLY A 41 5.98 -2.70 17.37
C GLY A 41 5.00 -2.92 16.22
N LEU A 42 5.23 -3.85 15.29
CA LEU A 42 4.14 -4.52 14.53
C LEU A 42 4.42 -6.02 14.35
N VAL A 43 5.69 -6.41 14.28
CA VAL A 43 6.14 -7.81 14.33
C VAL A 43 6.24 -8.35 15.76
N ASP A 44 6.48 -7.52 16.78
CA ASP A 44 6.56 -7.99 18.18
C ASP A 44 5.16 -8.32 18.78
N ALA A 45 4.09 -7.81 18.15
CA ALA A 45 2.71 -8.18 18.46
C ALA A 45 2.20 -9.38 17.63
N ILE A 46 2.96 -9.84 16.63
CA ILE A 46 2.56 -10.93 15.71
C ILE A 46 3.53 -12.13 15.79
N GLY A 47 4.74 -11.95 16.32
CA GLY A 47 5.80 -12.97 16.40
C GLY A 47 6.13 -13.45 17.83
N GLY A 48 5.43 -12.96 18.85
CA GLY A 48 5.63 -13.38 20.23
C GLY A 48 4.95 -14.72 20.53
N SER A 49 5.74 -15.79 20.44
CA SER A 49 5.49 -17.19 20.87
C SER A 49 4.72 -18.11 19.91
N GLY A 50 5.36 -19.24 19.55
CA GLY A 50 4.68 -20.43 19.03
C GLY A 50 4.88 -20.73 17.54
N SER A 51 6.04 -21.28 17.19
CA SER A 51 6.22 -22.02 15.94
C SER A 51 5.42 -23.33 16.00
N GLY A 52 4.22 -23.33 15.42
CA GLY A 52 3.34 -24.50 15.28
C GLY A 52 1.86 -24.15 15.46
N SER A 53 1.03 -24.34 14.42
CA SER A 53 -0.45 -24.21 14.42
C SER A 53 -1.10 -22.83 14.17
N ASN A 54 -0.45 -21.84 13.53
CA ASN A 54 -1.13 -20.55 13.24
C ASN A 54 -1.93 -20.50 11.93
N THR A 55 -1.60 -21.33 10.93
CA THR A 55 -2.36 -21.38 9.66
C THR A 55 -3.78 -21.91 9.85
N SER A 56 -3.96 -22.89 10.75
CA SER A 56 -5.27 -23.48 11.04
C SER A 56 -6.21 -22.47 11.70
N VAL A 57 -5.73 -21.71 12.69
CA VAL A 57 -6.54 -20.77 13.49
C VAL A 57 -7.23 -19.72 12.62
N TYR A 58 -6.50 -19.02 11.74
CA TYR A 58 -7.12 -18.02 10.86
C TYR A 58 -8.03 -18.66 9.81
N SER A 59 -7.69 -19.86 9.33
CA SER A 59 -8.55 -20.60 8.40
C SER A 59 -9.88 -20.99 9.05
N ASP A 60 -9.85 -21.43 10.30
CA ASP A 60 -11.03 -21.89 11.03
C ASP A 60 -11.87 -20.69 11.50
N GLN A 61 -11.23 -19.60 11.92
CA GLN A 61 -11.89 -18.33 12.19
C GLN A 61 -12.59 -17.80 10.94
N ALA A 62 -11.93 -17.82 9.77
CA ALA A 62 -12.55 -17.40 8.51
C ALA A 62 -13.74 -18.29 8.14
N LYS A 63 -13.67 -19.62 8.34
CA LYS A 63 -14.80 -20.54 8.11
C LYS A 63 -15.97 -20.29 9.07
N ALA A 64 -15.68 -20.05 10.35
CA ALA A 64 -16.72 -19.79 11.35
C ALA A 64 -17.43 -18.46 11.03
N LEU A 65 -16.67 -17.41 10.74
CA LEU A 65 -17.20 -16.11 10.35
C LEU A 65 -17.94 -16.16 9.02
N SER A 66 -17.47 -16.97 8.04
CA SER A 66 -18.20 -17.14 6.78
C SER A 66 -19.57 -17.78 6.98
N LYS A 67 -19.68 -18.75 7.89
CA LYS A 67 -20.99 -19.32 8.28
C LYS A 67 -21.87 -18.29 8.97
N LYS A 68 -21.27 -17.44 9.82
CA LYS A 68 -21.99 -16.40 10.55
C LYS A 68 -22.56 -15.34 9.61
N VAL A 69 -21.77 -14.81 8.66
CA VAL A 69 -22.28 -13.85 7.67
C VAL A 69 -23.24 -14.48 6.66
N ALA A 70 -23.17 -15.80 6.43
CA ALA A 70 -24.17 -16.50 5.63
C ALA A 70 -25.52 -16.62 6.35
N ALA A 71 -25.50 -16.83 7.67
CA ALA A 71 -26.71 -16.89 8.50
C ALA A 71 -27.29 -15.49 8.78
N ASP A 72 -26.44 -14.49 8.96
CA ASP A 72 -26.81 -13.09 9.14
C ASP A 72 -25.97 -12.18 8.23
N PRO A 73 -26.42 -11.95 6.98
CA PRO A 73 -25.71 -11.10 6.03
C PRO A 73 -25.67 -9.62 6.41
N LYS A 74 -26.42 -9.18 7.42
CA LYS A 74 -26.46 -7.77 7.87
C LYS A 74 -25.56 -7.50 9.07
N ASP A 75 -24.89 -8.53 9.61
CA ASP A 75 -23.94 -8.36 10.70
C ASP A 75 -22.63 -7.71 10.19
N GLU A 76 -22.61 -6.38 10.23
CA GLU A 76 -21.45 -5.54 9.88
C GLU A 76 -20.16 -5.98 10.58
N ALA A 77 -20.26 -6.30 11.88
CA ALA A 77 -19.09 -6.68 12.67
C ALA A 77 -18.53 -8.03 12.22
N SER A 78 -19.39 -8.98 11.85
CA SER A 78 -18.96 -10.27 11.31
C SER A 78 -18.30 -10.14 9.94
N TRP A 79 -18.78 -9.24 9.06
CA TRP A 79 -18.12 -8.98 7.78
C TRP A 79 -16.75 -8.31 7.94
N ALA A 80 -16.63 -7.34 8.85
CA ALA A 80 -15.34 -6.72 9.16
C ALA A 80 -14.34 -7.74 9.75
N ALA A 81 -14.80 -8.58 10.69
CA ALA A 81 -13.98 -9.64 11.27
C ALA A 81 -13.57 -10.70 10.23
N LEU A 82 -14.49 -11.08 9.33
CA LEU A 82 -14.21 -12.05 8.27
C LEU A 82 -13.13 -11.52 7.33
N THR A 83 -13.27 -10.26 6.91
CA THR A 83 -12.30 -9.56 6.06
C THR A 83 -10.92 -9.60 6.72
N LYS A 84 -10.81 -9.18 7.99
CA LYS A 84 -9.56 -9.19 8.73
C LYS A 84 -8.92 -10.59 8.77
N ALA A 85 -9.70 -11.62 9.14
CA ALA A 85 -9.21 -13.00 9.24
C ALA A 85 -8.69 -13.52 7.88
N GLN A 86 -9.40 -13.21 6.79
CA GLN A 86 -9.00 -13.63 5.44
C GLN A 86 -7.72 -12.93 4.96
N ILE A 87 -7.56 -11.63 5.23
CA ILE A 87 -6.33 -10.90 4.89
C ILE A 87 -5.14 -11.43 5.70
N GLN A 88 -5.33 -11.68 7.00
CA GLN A 88 -4.28 -12.27 7.84
C GLN A 88 -3.88 -13.67 7.37
N GLN A 89 -4.86 -14.50 7.01
CA GLN A 89 -4.60 -15.81 6.41
C GLN A 89 -3.81 -15.66 5.10
N ALA A 90 -4.18 -14.72 4.24
CA ALA A 90 -3.48 -14.47 2.98
C ALA A 90 -2.00 -14.12 3.20
N SER A 91 -1.70 -13.32 4.22
CA SER A 91 -0.32 -12.97 4.57
C SER A 91 0.50 -14.18 4.97
N ILE A 92 -0.09 -15.10 5.74
CA ILE A 92 0.62 -16.31 6.21
C ILE A 92 0.86 -17.29 5.06
N ILE A 93 -0.12 -17.51 4.19
CA ILE A 93 -0.02 -18.54 3.15
C ILE A 93 0.82 -18.12 1.95
N GLY A 94 1.04 -16.82 1.76
CA GLY A 94 1.57 -16.37 0.48
C GLY A 94 2.24 -15.02 0.42
N TYR A 95 2.43 -14.29 1.53
CA TYR A 95 3.24 -13.08 1.50
C TYR A 95 4.73 -13.41 1.59
N ASP A 96 5.49 -12.99 0.59
CA ASP A 96 6.94 -13.08 0.59
C ASP A 96 7.54 -11.74 1.01
N GLN A 97 8.29 -11.74 2.11
CA GLN A 97 8.94 -10.55 2.63
C GLN A 97 10.08 -10.05 1.75
N ASN A 98 10.73 -10.93 0.98
CA ASN A 98 11.85 -10.56 0.12
C ASN A 98 11.38 -9.81 -1.12
N THR A 99 10.30 -10.29 -1.75
CA THR A 99 9.71 -9.65 -2.93
C THR A 99 8.63 -8.63 -2.58
N GLN A 100 8.26 -8.53 -1.29
CA GLN A 100 7.17 -7.68 -0.78
C GLN A 100 5.85 -7.89 -1.55
N SER A 101 5.59 -9.14 -1.94
CA SER A 101 4.49 -9.48 -2.82
C SER A 101 3.81 -10.78 -2.40
N PHE A 102 2.54 -10.91 -2.77
CA PHE A 102 1.78 -12.12 -2.57
C PHE A 102 1.98 -13.07 -3.75
N ASN A 103 2.24 -14.35 -3.46
CA ASN A 103 2.19 -15.41 -4.45
C ASN A 103 0.73 -15.70 -4.90
N ALA A 104 0.54 -16.64 -5.84
CA ALA A 104 -0.79 -16.96 -6.37
C ALA A 104 -1.81 -17.38 -5.29
N ALA A 105 -1.39 -18.20 -4.31
CA ALA A 105 -2.25 -18.64 -3.21
C ALA A 105 -2.64 -17.48 -2.29
N GLY A 106 -1.65 -16.64 -1.93
CA GLY A 106 -1.86 -15.42 -1.15
C GLY A 106 -2.84 -14.46 -1.85
N LYS A 107 -2.66 -14.22 -3.16
CA LYS A 107 -3.58 -13.38 -3.95
C LYS A 107 -5.00 -13.96 -4.00
N ALA A 108 -5.16 -15.27 -4.14
CA ALA A 108 -6.47 -15.91 -4.10
C ALA A 108 -7.17 -15.73 -2.74
N ALA A 109 -6.44 -15.81 -1.62
CA ALA A 109 -6.99 -15.52 -0.30
C ALA A 109 -7.27 -14.02 -0.09
N LEU A 110 -6.39 -13.13 -0.57
CA LEU A 110 -6.64 -11.69 -0.55
C LEU A 110 -7.92 -11.34 -1.32
N ALA A 111 -8.18 -11.99 -2.45
CA ALA A 111 -9.39 -11.76 -3.23
C ALA A 111 -10.67 -12.11 -2.45
N LYS A 112 -10.63 -13.16 -1.61
CA LYS A 112 -11.72 -13.48 -0.68
C LYS A 112 -11.91 -12.39 0.37
N GLY A 113 -10.81 -11.93 0.97
CA GLY A 113 -10.82 -10.78 1.90
C GLY A 113 -11.43 -9.54 1.26
N ALA A 114 -11.02 -9.23 0.03
CA ALA A 114 -11.57 -8.12 -0.75
C ALA A 114 -13.07 -8.28 -1.00
N ALA A 115 -13.57 -9.46 -1.36
CA ALA A 115 -15.01 -9.68 -1.55
C ALA A 115 -15.82 -9.47 -0.26
N SER A 116 -15.29 -9.92 0.89
CA SER A 116 -15.90 -9.67 2.20
C SER A 116 -15.89 -8.19 2.57
N TRP A 117 -14.83 -7.46 2.23
CA TRP A 117 -14.75 -6.01 2.43
C TRP A 117 -15.79 -5.26 1.61
N GLU A 118 -15.98 -5.60 0.34
CA GLU A 118 -17.04 -4.98 -0.48
C GLU A 118 -18.43 -5.28 0.09
N SER A 119 -18.65 -6.50 0.58
CA SER A 119 -19.91 -6.88 1.22
C SER A 119 -20.15 -6.08 2.50
N TYR A 120 -19.10 -5.86 3.30
CA TYR A 120 -19.13 -4.97 4.46
C TYR A 120 -19.50 -3.54 4.07
N LEU A 121 -18.82 -2.97 3.07
CA LEU A 121 -19.08 -1.60 2.63
C LEU A 121 -20.49 -1.43 2.03
N ALA A 122 -21.03 -2.45 1.38
CA ALA A 122 -22.39 -2.44 0.85
C ALA A 122 -23.47 -2.33 1.93
N LEU A 123 -23.15 -2.66 3.18
CA LEU A 123 -24.05 -2.43 4.33
C LEU A 123 -24.11 -0.96 4.75
N ASN A 124 -23.29 -0.09 4.14
CA ASN A 124 -23.15 1.33 4.49
C ASN A 124 -22.91 1.54 5.99
N PRO A 125 -21.86 0.92 6.56
CA PRO A 125 -21.58 1.03 7.99
C PRO A 125 -21.38 2.50 8.36
N LYS A 126 -22.08 2.97 9.39
CA LYS A 126 -22.04 4.38 9.82
C LYS A 126 -20.62 4.87 10.12
N LYS A 127 -19.78 3.95 10.61
CA LYS A 127 -18.36 4.20 10.86
C LYS A 127 -17.60 2.96 10.41
N PRO A 128 -17.12 2.94 9.15
CA PRO A 128 -16.36 1.81 8.67
C PRO A 128 -15.08 1.60 9.50
N ASP A 129 -14.69 0.35 9.73
CA ASP A 129 -13.50 0.03 10.55
C ASP A 129 -12.21 0.48 9.84
N ASP A 130 -11.54 1.48 10.41
CA ASP A 130 -10.31 2.08 9.86
C ASP A 130 -9.11 1.13 9.90
N ARG A 131 -9.10 0.17 10.83
CA ARG A 131 -8.05 -0.85 10.92
C ARG A 131 -8.20 -1.83 9.76
N VAL A 132 -9.42 -2.26 9.46
CA VAL A 132 -9.69 -3.10 8.30
C VAL A 132 -9.37 -2.35 7.00
N ALA A 133 -9.82 -1.09 6.88
CA ALA A 133 -9.48 -0.26 5.73
C ALA A 133 -7.97 -0.11 5.53
N SER A 134 -7.20 0.09 6.63
CA SER A 134 -5.73 0.15 6.57
C SER A 134 -5.08 -1.13 6.04
N LEU A 135 -5.63 -2.30 6.38
CA LEU A 135 -5.19 -3.58 5.82
C LEU A 135 -5.50 -3.65 4.32
N MET A 136 -6.67 -3.16 3.91
CA MET A 136 -7.12 -3.19 2.52
C MET A 136 -6.29 -2.30 1.60
N ILE A 137 -5.76 -1.16 2.08
CA ILE A 137 -4.84 -0.31 1.29
C ILE A 137 -3.68 -1.15 0.73
N ASN A 138 -3.06 -1.98 1.58
CA ASN A 138 -1.95 -2.85 1.20
C ASN A 138 -2.42 -4.06 0.39
N ALA A 139 -3.55 -4.68 0.75
CA ALA A 139 -4.12 -5.80 0.01
C ALA A 139 -4.42 -5.42 -1.45
N TYR A 140 -4.89 -4.20 -1.69
CA TYR A 140 -5.13 -3.65 -3.03
C TYR A 140 -3.89 -3.06 -3.71
N GLY A 141 -2.76 -2.97 -3.02
CA GLY A 141 -1.52 -2.44 -3.57
C GLY A 141 -0.89 -3.33 -4.66
N PRO A 142 0.17 -2.84 -5.33
CA PRO A 142 0.83 -3.56 -6.44
C PRO A 142 1.34 -4.96 -6.07
N GLY A 143 1.84 -5.14 -4.84
CA GLY A 143 2.29 -6.44 -4.34
C GLY A 143 1.16 -7.43 -4.03
N GLY A 144 -0.08 -6.95 -3.89
CA GLY A 144 -1.26 -7.77 -3.62
C GLY A 144 -2.12 -7.96 -4.85
N LEU A 145 -3.34 -7.39 -4.80
CA LEU A 145 -4.35 -7.51 -5.85
C LEU A 145 -4.15 -6.52 -7.01
N ASN A 146 -3.25 -5.54 -6.87
CA ASN A 146 -2.96 -4.52 -7.87
C ASN A 146 -4.23 -3.77 -8.36
N GLN A 147 -5.04 -3.30 -7.40
CA GLN A 147 -6.30 -2.57 -7.61
C GLN A 147 -6.20 -1.16 -7.01
N PRO A 148 -5.44 -0.25 -7.64
CA PRO A 148 -5.11 1.06 -7.05
C PRO A 148 -6.33 1.92 -6.73
N ALA A 149 -7.38 1.90 -7.56
CA ALA A 149 -8.63 2.64 -7.29
C ALA A 149 -9.30 2.18 -5.97
N LYS A 150 -9.32 0.87 -5.72
CA LYS A 150 -9.85 0.31 -4.47
C LYS A 150 -8.96 0.63 -3.27
N SER A 151 -7.65 0.64 -3.47
CA SER A 151 -6.69 1.08 -2.44
C SER A 151 -6.94 2.55 -2.05
N ALA A 152 -7.17 3.42 -3.03
CA ALA A 152 -7.56 4.82 -2.79
C ALA A 152 -8.90 4.91 -2.03
N GLY A 153 -9.90 4.12 -2.41
CA GLY A 153 -11.17 4.03 -1.69
C GLY A 153 -11.00 3.62 -0.22
N ALA A 154 -10.18 2.60 0.06
CA ALA A 154 -9.88 2.19 1.43
C ALA A 154 -9.13 3.29 2.22
N LEU A 155 -8.24 4.05 1.57
CA LEU A 155 -7.57 5.18 2.22
C LEU A 155 -8.53 6.33 2.54
N LYS A 156 -9.53 6.60 1.70
CA LYS A 156 -10.58 7.59 2.01
C LYS A 156 -11.32 7.24 3.30
N VAL A 157 -11.65 5.97 3.50
CA VAL A 157 -12.25 5.48 4.76
C VAL A 157 -11.34 5.77 5.96
N VAL A 158 -10.02 5.56 5.82
CA VAL A 158 -9.05 5.88 6.88
C VAL A 158 -9.01 7.39 7.16
N ILE A 159 -9.04 8.24 6.13
CA ILE A 159 -9.08 9.70 6.27
C ILE A 159 -10.35 10.15 6.98
N GLU A 160 -11.51 9.61 6.60
CA GLU A 160 -12.79 9.92 7.24
C GLU A 160 -12.80 9.54 8.72
N SER A 161 -12.22 8.40 9.09
CA SER A 161 -12.20 7.94 10.48
C SER A 161 -11.13 8.61 11.34
N ARG A 162 -9.93 8.88 10.80
CA ARG A 162 -8.79 9.44 11.57
C ARG A 162 -8.67 10.95 11.49
N GLY A 163 -9.34 11.55 10.52
CA GLY A 163 -9.26 12.97 10.22
C GLY A 163 -8.21 13.30 9.14
N PRO A 164 -8.33 14.49 8.55
CA PRO A 164 -7.48 14.95 7.46
C PRO A 164 -6.03 15.16 7.94
N SER A 165 -5.06 14.68 7.17
CA SER A 165 -3.64 15.01 7.39
C SER A 165 -2.88 15.13 6.07
N ALA A 166 -1.81 15.93 6.08
CA ALA A 166 -0.94 16.08 4.92
C ALA A 166 -0.40 14.73 4.41
N ALA A 167 -0.05 13.83 5.32
CA ALA A 167 0.49 12.51 4.98
C ALA A 167 -0.56 11.63 4.28
N LEU A 168 -1.78 11.54 4.83
CA LEU A 168 -2.84 10.72 4.25
C LEU A 168 -3.28 11.25 2.88
N TYR A 169 -3.39 12.58 2.71
CA TYR A 169 -3.72 13.17 1.41
C TYR A 169 -2.57 13.04 0.39
N SER A 170 -1.31 13.09 0.83
CA SER A 170 -0.17 12.79 -0.05
C SER A 170 -0.25 11.35 -0.57
N GLN A 171 -0.56 10.39 0.31
CA GLN A 171 -0.74 9.00 -0.09
C GLN A 171 -1.95 8.83 -1.03
N LEU A 172 -3.06 9.53 -0.77
CA LEU A 172 -4.24 9.52 -1.64
C LEU A 172 -3.93 10.06 -3.03
N ALA A 173 -3.15 11.13 -3.12
CA ALA A 173 -2.69 11.67 -4.40
C ALA A 173 -1.90 10.64 -5.22
N VAL A 174 -1.03 9.87 -4.58
CA VAL A 174 -0.26 8.81 -5.24
C VAL A 174 -1.15 7.67 -5.71
N LEU A 175 -2.06 7.17 -4.85
CA LEU A 175 -2.91 6.03 -5.18
C LEU A 175 -3.92 6.34 -6.29
N THR A 176 -4.53 7.53 -6.27
CA THR A 176 -5.45 8.00 -7.32
C THR A 176 -4.70 8.24 -8.63
N TYR A 177 -3.46 8.76 -8.59
CA TYR A 177 -2.63 8.87 -9.80
C TYR A 177 -2.31 7.49 -10.38
N LEU A 178 -1.92 6.54 -9.53
CA LEU A 178 -1.65 5.16 -9.92
C LEU A 178 -2.90 4.48 -10.51
N ALA A 179 -4.09 4.86 -10.05
CA ALA A 179 -5.37 4.42 -10.59
C ALA A 179 -5.75 5.08 -11.93
N GLY A 180 -4.99 6.08 -12.40
CA GLY A 180 -5.31 6.87 -13.58
C GLY A 180 -6.29 8.03 -13.31
N GLU A 181 -6.71 8.22 -12.06
CA GLU A 181 -7.65 9.26 -11.61
C GLU A 181 -6.92 10.59 -11.39
N LYS A 182 -6.33 11.16 -12.45
CA LYS A 182 -5.45 12.33 -12.38
C LYS A 182 -6.09 13.55 -11.70
N ARG A 183 -7.34 13.84 -12.02
CA ARG A 183 -8.08 14.97 -11.41
C ARG A 183 -8.24 14.79 -9.90
N GLU A 184 -8.51 13.57 -9.45
CA GLU A 184 -8.64 13.29 -8.02
C GLU A 184 -7.28 13.36 -7.31
N SER A 185 -6.21 12.92 -7.99
CA SER A 185 -4.84 13.07 -7.51
C SER A 185 -4.44 14.53 -7.27
N GLU A 186 -4.79 15.42 -8.19
CA GLU A 186 -4.52 16.86 -8.05
C GLU A 186 -5.29 17.47 -6.87
N ILE A 187 -6.56 17.09 -6.68
CA ILE A 187 -7.36 17.54 -5.54
C ILE A 187 -6.74 17.05 -4.22
N ALA A 188 -6.34 15.79 -4.15
CA ALA A 188 -5.69 15.23 -2.97
C ALA A 188 -4.33 15.90 -2.69
N GLU A 189 -3.53 16.18 -3.73
CA GLU A 189 -2.28 16.92 -3.61
C GLU A 189 -2.51 18.33 -3.04
N GLN A 190 -3.49 19.07 -3.57
CA GLN A 190 -3.81 20.40 -3.05
C GLN A 190 -4.16 20.35 -1.56
N ARG A 191 -5.00 19.39 -1.14
CA ARG A 191 -5.32 19.17 0.28
C ARG A 191 -4.08 18.82 1.11
N ALA A 192 -3.18 18.00 0.57
CA ALA A 192 -1.93 17.68 1.25
C ALA A 192 -1.07 18.93 1.48
N LEU A 193 -0.96 19.81 0.47
CA LEU A 193 -0.19 21.04 0.55
C LEU A 193 -0.82 22.08 1.48
N GLU A 194 -2.15 22.19 1.51
CA GLU A 194 -2.89 23.05 2.44
C GLU A 194 -2.57 22.67 3.90
N LEU A 195 -2.61 21.37 4.20
CA LEU A 195 -2.34 20.81 5.53
C LEU A 195 -0.84 20.76 5.88
N THR A 196 0.04 21.03 4.91
CA THR A 196 1.49 21.05 5.11
C THR A 196 1.95 22.45 5.56
N PRO A 197 2.84 22.55 6.58
CA PRO A 197 3.47 23.82 6.95
C PRO A 197 4.13 24.52 5.77
N ALA A 198 3.99 25.85 5.67
CA ALA A 198 4.38 26.63 4.49
C ALA A 198 5.83 26.38 4.03
N ASN A 199 6.76 26.24 4.98
CA ASN A 199 8.18 25.96 4.72
C ASN A 199 8.46 24.55 4.17
N LYS A 200 7.51 23.62 4.26
CA LYS A 200 7.61 22.24 3.76
C LYS A 200 6.81 21.98 2.48
N ARG A 201 5.90 22.89 2.08
CA ARG A 201 5.02 22.69 0.91
C ARG A 201 5.80 22.39 -0.38
N LYS A 202 6.88 23.14 -0.64
CA LYS A 202 7.73 22.91 -1.83
C LYS A 202 8.37 21.52 -1.82
N LEU A 203 8.78 21.02 -0.65
CA LEU A 203 9.35 19.69 -0.50
C LEU A 203 8.31 18.61 -0.80
N VAL A 204 7.10 18.73 -0.23
CA VAL A 204 6.02 17.76 -0.44
C VAL A 204 5.57 17.75 -1.91
N ALA A 205 5.41 18.92 -2.55
CA ALA A 205 5.06 19.00 -3.97
C ALA A 205 6.12 18.32 -4.85
N ALA A 206 7.41 18.58 -4.59
CA ALA A 206 8.51 17.94 -5.33
C ALA A 206 8.54 16.41 -5.12
N GLN A 207 8.22 15.93 -3.92
CA GLN A 207 8.13 14.50 -3.63
C GLN A 207 6.99 13.83 -4.41
N LEU A 208 5.80 14.43 -4.42
CA LEU A 208 4.64 13.92 -5.17
C LEU A 208 4.90 13.92 -6.67
N ALA A 209 5.50 14.99 -7.21
CA ALA A 209 5.91 15.05 -8.62
C ALA A 209 6.92 13.96 -8.98
N THR A 210 7.89 13.69 -8.10
CA THR A 210 8.87 12.60 -8.30
C THR A 210 8.17 11.24 -8.33
N GLN A 211 7.20 11.00 -7.43
CA GLN A 211 6.44 9.75 -7.39
C GLN A 211 5.59 9.56 -8.65
N ARG A 212 4.95 10.61 -9.17
CA ARG A 212 4.21 10.55 -10.45
C ARG A 212 5.11 10.15 -11.61
N THR A 213 6.27 10.77 -11.75
CA THR A 213 7.25 10.42 -12.79
C THR A 213 7.70 8.96 -12.68
N GLN A 214 7.90 8.45 -11.47
CA GLN A 214 8.23 7.03 -11.24
C GLN A 214 7.09 6.10 -11.66
N ILE A 215 5.84 6.45 -11.36
CA ILE A 215 4.66 5.70 -11.79
C ILE A 215 4.57 5.66 -13.32
N ASP A 216 4.70 6.80 -13.99
CA ASP A 216 4.65 6.89 -15.45
C ASP A 216 5.76 6.03 -16.10
N SER A 217 6.98 6.10 -15.54
CA SER A 217 8.12 5.31 -16.01
C SER A 217 7.87 3.80 -15.84
N ALA A 218 7.35 3.38 -14.69
CA ALA A 218 7.05 1.97 -14.43
C ALA A 218 5.93 1.44 -15.34
N GLN A 219 4.89 2.25 -15.59
CA GLN A 219 3.80 1.89 -16.50
C GLN A 219 4.30 1.78 -17.96
N ALA A 220 5.16 2.70 -18.40
CA ALA A 220 5.77 2.64 -19.73
C ALA A 220 6.63 1.38 -19.92
N GLN A 221 7.46 1.03 -18.92
CA GLN A 221 8.28 -0.20 -18.96
C GLN A 221 7.41 -1.47 -19.00
N ALA A 222 6.34 -1.52 -18.21
CA ALA A 222 5.40 -2.65 -18.23
C ALA A 222 4.68 -2.79 -19.57
N ALA A 223 4.35 -1.67 -20.25
CA ALA A 223 3.77 -1.69 -21.58
C ALA A 223 4.75 -2.21 -22.65
N GLN A 224 6.02 -1.81 -22.58
CA GLN A 224 7.07 -2.28 -23.49
C GLN A 224 7.33 -3.78 -23.36
N GLN A 225 7.40 -4.31 -22.13
CA GLN A 225 7.58 -5.76 -21.89
C GLN A 225 6.42 -6.60 -22.44
N LYS A 226 5.18 -6.11 -22.36
CA LYS A 226 4.02 -6.79 -22.96
C LYS A 226 4.08 -6.82 -24.49
N SER A 227 4.59 -5.77 -25.12
CA SER A 227 4.73 -5.70 -26.59
C SER A 227 5.84 -6.61 -27.14
N GLN A 228 6.88 -6.92 -26.34
CA GLN A 228 8.00 -7.77 -26.74
C GLN A 228 7.77 -9.27 -26.48
N GLY A 229 6.72 -9.63 -25.74
CA GLY A 229 6.36 -11.01 -25.38
C GLY A 229 5.52 -11.77 -26.40
N THR A 230 5.34 -11.26 -27.62
CA THR A 230 4.65 -11.98 -28.72
C THR A 230 5.67 -12.35 -29.80
N PRO A 231 6.45 -13.44 -29.68
CA PRO A 231 7.10 -14.03 -30.84
C PRO A 231 6.00 -14.53 -31.76
N GLY A 232 5.91 -13.97 -32.97
CA GLY A 232 4.99 -14.44 -33.99
C GLY A 232 5.19 -15.92 -34.25
N LEU A 233 4.16 -16.72 -33.95
CA LEU A 233 3.89 -17.97 -34.65
C LEU A 233 3.22 -17.57 -35.96
N GLY A 234 3.97 -17.57 -37.07
CA GLY A 234 3.38 -17.32 -38.38
C GLY A 234 4.43 -17.14 -39.47
N GLY A 235 4.63 -18.22 -40.24
CA GLY A 235 5.49 -18.30 -41.42
C GLY A 235 5.89 -19.73 -41.69
#